data_AF-A0AAW2FVR9-F1
#
_entry.id   AF-A0AAW2FVR9-F1
#
_cell.length_a   1.000
_cell.length_b   1.000
_cell.length_c   1.000
_cell.angle_alpha   90.00
_cell.angle_beta   90.00
_cell.angle_gamma   90.00
#
_symmetry.space_group_name_H-M   'P 1'
#
loop_
_entity.id
_entity.type
_entity.pdbx_description
1 polymer ?
#
loop_
_entity_poly.entity_id
_entity_poly.type
_entity_poly.pdbx_seq_one_letter_code
_entity_poly.pdbx_strand_id
1 'polypeptide(L)'
;MSLIDRKEEMIRYVSIGIGGFFHLLVLSYPGQEIMDHSADIFHKAYNMIWYRMSRKTTKLLSVLLYRSFMPCILTAGKMYVLSFQNYASVMQGTFSYFTALSSFK
;
A
#
# COMPACT_ATOMS: atom_id res chain seq x y z
N MET A 1 16.23 41.02 6.03
CA MET A 1 15.20 40.59 5.06
C MET A 1 15.55 39.23 4.46
N SER A 2 16.64 39.08 3.71
CA SER A 2 16.96 37.85 2.94
C SER A 2 17.04 36.51 3.69
N LEU A 3 17.53 36.47 4.94
CA LEU A 3 17.60 35.23 5.73
C LEU A 3 16.23 34.75 6.21
N ILE A 4 15.32 35.69 6.46
CA ILE A 4 13.96 35.42 6.95
C ILE A 4 13.10 34.89 5.80
N ASP A 5 13.27 35.42 4.59
CA ASP A 5 12.56 34.94 3.41
C ASP A 5 13.01 33.51 3.04
N ARG A 6 14.31 33.22 3.11
CA ARG A 6 14.86 31.89 2.82
C ARG A 6 14.34 30.79 3.77
N LYS A 7 14.19 31.08 5.06
CA LYS A 7 13.65 30.09 6.02
C LYS A 7 12.16 29.83 5.77
N GLU A 8 11.40 30.84 5.36
CA GLU A 8 9.97 30.69 5.05
C GLU A 8 9.75 29.82 3.80
N GLU A 9 10.57 30.02 2.77
CA GLU A 9 10.55 29.17 1.58
C GLU A 9 10.88 27.71 1.91
N MET A 10 11.92 27.47 2.71
CA MET A 10 12.30 26.12 3.16
C MET A 10 11.16 25.43 3.91
N ILE A 11 10.51 26.13 4.83
CA ILE A 11 9.37 25.61 5.59
C ILE A 11 8.22 25.24 4.64
N ARG A 12 7.94 26.08 3.64
CA ARG A 12 6.88 25.83 2.65
C ARG A 12 7.18 24.59 1.79
N TYR A 13 8.42 24.40 1.33
CA TYR A 13 8.77 23.21 0.54
C TYR A 13 8.67 21.92 1.38
N VAL A 14 9.16 21.96 2.62
CA VAL A 14 9.07 20.81 3.53
C VAL A 14 7.61 20.47 3.85
N SER A 15 6.75 21.46 4.09
CA SER A 15 5.34 21.21 4.39
C SER A 15 4.59 20.59 3.21
N ILE A 16 4.86 21.03 1.97
CA ILE A 16 4.30 20.43 0.76
C ILE A 16 4.77 18.98 0.61
N GLY A 17 6.06 18.70 0.84
CA GLY A 17 6.60 17.34 0.77
C GLY A 17 5.94 16.40 1.77
N ILE A 18 5.82 16.82 3.04
CA ILE A 18 5.13 16.05 4.09
C ILE A 18 3.66 15.81 3.71
N GLY A 19 2.98 16.85 3.21
CA GLY A 19 1.58 16.74 2.77
C GLY A 19 1.41 15.72 1.62
N GLY A 20 2.32 15.73 0.65
CA GLY A 20 2.31 14.76 -0.45
C GLY A 20 2.50 13.32 0.02
N PHE A 21 3.43 13.09 0.96
CA PHE A 21 3.64 11.77 1.54
C PHE A 21 2.46 11.30 2.39
N PHE A 22 1.86 12.21 3.17
CA PHE A 22 0.66 11.89 3.94
C PHE A 22 -0.52 11.55 3.02
N HIS A 23 -0.71 12.30 1.93
CA HIS A 23 -1.75 12.01 0.96
C HIS A 23 -1.58 10.62 0.32
N LEU A 24 -0.36 10.27 -0.07
CA LEU A 24 -0.05 8.95 -0.61
C LEU A 24 -0.29 7.82 0.42
N LEU A 25 0.02 8.06 1.69
CA LEU A 25 -0.24 7.13 2.79
C LEU A 25 -1.74 6.88 2.96
N VAL A 26 -2.55 7.95 3.01
CA VAL A 26 -4.01 7.86 3.12
C VAL A 26 -4.62 7.11 1.93
N LEU A 27 -4.10 7.30 0.73
CA LEU A 27 -4.54 6.54 -0.45
C LEU A 27 -4.10 5.06 -0.41
N SER A 28 -2.93 4.77 0.15
CA SER A 28 -2.40 3.41 0.24
C SER A 28 -3.05 2.59 1.36
N TYR A 29 -3.57 3.24 2.40
CA TYR A 29 -4.24 2.60 3.54
C TYR A 29 -5.42 1.68 3.14
N PRO A 30 -6.47 2.15 2.42
CA PRO A 30 -7.59 1.29 2.05
C PRO A 30 -7.18 0.19 1.07
N GLY A 31 -6.20 0.45 0.20
CA GLY A 31 -5.65 -0.56 -0.70
C GLY A 31 -4.99 -1.72 0.05
N GLN A 32 -4.24 -1.39 1.12
CA GLN A 32 -3.66 -2.39 2.01
C GLN A 32 -4.76 -3.15 2.78
N GLU A 33 -5.72 -2.45 3.37
CA GLU A 33 -6.79 -3.08 4.16
C GLU A 33 -7.60 -4.10 3.33
N ILE A 34 -7.92 -3.76 2.08
CA ILE A 34 -8.61 -4.65 1.14
C ILE A 34 -7.76 -5.89 0.83
N MET A 35 -6.46 -5.71 0.61
CA MET A 35 -5.55 -6.79 0.30
C MET A 35 -5.42 -7.77 1.48
N ASP A 36 -5.30 -7.23 2.70
CA ASP A 36 -5.18 -8.01 3.93
C ASP A 36 -6.47 -8.79 4.23
N HIS A 37 -7.65 -8.13 4.09
CA HIS A 37 -8.94 -8.80 4.25
C HIS A 37 -9.16 -9.90 3.20
N SER A 38 -8.75 -9.65 1.95
CA SER A 38 -8.84 -10.65 0.88
C SER A 38 -8.00 -11.89 1.20
N ALA A 39 -6.80 -11.70 1.74
CA ALA A 39 -5.92 -12.80 2.15
C ALA A 39 -6.48 -13.55 3.38
N ASP A 40 -7.06 -12.85 4.34
CA ASP A 40 -7.70 -13.46 5.52
C ASP A 40 -8.89 -14.35 5.14
N ILE A 41 -9.73 -13.93 4.19
CA ILE A 41 -10.83 -14.75 3.66
C ILE A 41 -10.30 -16.06 3.08
N PHE A 42 -9.23 -16.01 2.28
CA PHE A 42 -8.59 -17.20 1.74
C PHE A 42 -8.09 -18.11 2.86
N HIS A 43 -7.41 -17.54 3.85
CA HIS A 43 -6.81 -18.30 4.95
C HIS A 43 -7.86 -18.99 5.82
N LYS A 44 -8.96 -18.29 6.13
CA LYS A 44 -10.12 -18.83 6.85
C LYS A 44 -10.83 -19.92 6.06
N ALA A 45 -11.04 -19.72 4.76
CA ALA A 45 -11.63 -20.72 3.88
C ALA A 45 -10.76 -21.99 3.81
N TYR A 46 -9.45 -21.83 3.73
CA TYR A 46 -8.50 -22.94 3.67
C TYR A 46 -8.50 -23.78 4.96
N ASN A 47 -8.56 -23.12 6.12
CA ASN A 47 -8.56 -23.77 7.43
C ASN A 47 -9.92 -24.38 7.84
N MET A 48 -10.93 -24.29 6.98
CA MET A 48 -12.26 -24.83 7.27
C MET A 48 -12.24 -26.37 7.23
N ILE A 49 -13.08 -27.01 8.05
CA ILE A 49 -13.21 -28.47 8.13
C ILE A 49 -13.99 -29.03 6.93
N TRP A 50 -13.43 -28.88 5.73
CA TRP A 50 -14.05 -29.18 4.44
C TRP A 50 -14.54 -30.62 4.30
N TYR A 51 -13.90 -31.57 5.00
CA TYR A 51 -14.21 -33.00 4.97
C TYR A 51 -15.47 -33.37 5.77
N ARG A 52 -15.95 -32.50 6.67
CA ARG A 52 -17.22 -32.70 7.41
C ARG A 52 -18.41 -31.98 6.77
N MET A 53 -18.19 -31.29 5.65
CA MET A 53 -19.22 -30.47 5.02
C MET A 53 -20.05 -31.24 3.98
N SER A 54 -21.24 -30.70 3.66
CA SER A 54 -22.06 -31.26 2.58
C SER A 54 -21.36 -31.12 1.22
N ARG A 55 -21.62 -32.04 0.28
CA ARG A 55 -21.05 -31.97 -1.08
C ARG A 55 -21.32 -30.65 -1.79
N LYS A 56 -22.47 -30.00 -1.51
CA LYS A 56 -22.81 -28.68 -2.07
C LYS A 56 -21.88 -27.60 -1.50
N THR A 57 -21.66 -27.61 -0.18
CA THR A 57 -20.79 -26.64 0.51
C THR A 57 -19.33 -26.80 0.11
N THR A 58 -18.82 -28.04 0.00
CA THR A 58 -17.43 -28.29 -0.44
C THR A 58 -17.19 -27.76 -1.86
N LYS A 59 -18.15 -27.91 -2.78
CA LYS A 59 -18.05 -27.33 -4.13
C LYS A 59 -18.00 -25.80 -4.08
N LEU A 60 -18.82 -25.16 -3.26
CA LEU A 60 -18.80 -23.70 -3.08
C LEU A 60 -17.47 -23.24 -2.48
N LEU A 61 -16.93 -23.98 -1.51
CA LEU A 61 -15.63 -23.69 -0.91
C LEU A 61 -14.49 -23.75 -1.92
N SER A 62 -14.51 -24.74 -2.83
CA SER A 62 -13.51 -24.82 -3.91
C SER A 62 -13.57 -23.60 -4.84
N VAL A 63 -14.77 -23.12 -5.18
CA VAL A 63 -14.94 -21.90 -5.98
C VAL A 63 -14.45 -20.67 -5.23
N LEU A 64 -14.76 -20.56 -3.93
CA LEU A 64 -14.28 -19.48 -3.07
C LEU A 64 -12.75 -19.46 -3.02
N LEU A 65 -12.12 -20.59 -2.71
CA LEU A 65 -10.66 -20.71 -2.67
C LEU A 65 -10.02 -20.32 -4.01
N TYR A 66 -10.58 -20.75 -5.13
CA TYR A 66 -10.08 -20.38 -6.45
C TYR A 66 -10.21 -18.87 -6.73
N ARG A 67 -11.30 -18.24 -6.31
CA ARG A 67 -11.52 -16.79 -6.46
C ARG A 67 -10.63 -15.97 -5.53
N SER A 68 -10.49 -16.40 -4.28
CA SER A 68 -9.72 -15.71 -3.23
C SER A 68 -8.21 -15.93 -3.33
N PHE A 69 -7.77 -16.88 -4.18
CA PHE A 69 -6.35 -17.14 -4.43
C PHE A 69 -5.62 -15.91 -4.98
N MET A 70 -6.32 -15.08 -5.75
CA MET A 70 -5.78 -13.79 -6.19
C MET A 70 -6.23 -12.71 -5.19
N PRO A 71 -5.30 -12.11 -4.42
CA PRO A 71 -5.65 -11.03 -3.53
C PRO A 71 -6.28 -9.88 -4.32
N CYS A 72 -7.25 -9.21 -3.72
CA CYS A 72 -7.84 -8.02 -4.31
C CYS A 72 -6.83 -6.87 -4.22
N ILE A 73 -6.20 -6.52 -5.34
CA ILE A 73 -5.16 -5.49 -5.41
C ILE A 73 -5.74 -4.22 -6.01
N LEU A 74 -5.60 -3.10 -5.30
CA LEU A 74 -5.95 -1.79 -5.82
C LEU A 74 -4.71 -1.13 -6.44
N THR A 75 -4.79 -0.77 -7.71
CA THR A 75 -3.70 -0.11 -8.44
C THR A 75 -4.10 1.27 -8.94
N ALA A 76 -3.25 2.27 -8.76
CA ALA A 76 -3.35 3.54 -9.47
C ALA A 76 -2.84 3.35 -10.91
N GLY A 77 -3.78 3.38 -11.87
CA GLY A 77 -3.48 3.31 -13.30
C GLY A 77 -2.71 2.07 -13.75
N LYS A 78 -2.79 0.95 -13.02
CA LYS A 78 -2.01 -0.30 -13.21
C LYS A 78 -0.48 -0.16 -13.04
N MET A 79 0.02 1.00 -12.61
CA MET A 79 1.46 1.25 -12.46
C MET A 79 1.90 1.22 -11.00
N TYR A 80 1.05 1.67 -10.08
CA TYR A 80 1.36 1.76 -8.67
C TYR A 80 0.35 0.95 -7.86
N VAL A 81 0.84 -0.06 -7.13
CA VAL A 81 0.01 -0.81 -6.18
C VAL A 81 -0.16 0.04 -4.92
N LEU A 82 -1.40 0.27 -4.51
CA LEU A 82 -1.74 0.99 -3.28
C LEU A 82 -1.49 0.07 -2.07
N SER A 83 -0.23 -0.08 -1.68
CA SER A 83 0.21 -0.86 -0.52
C SER A 83 1.25 -0.11 0.30
N PHE A 84 1.40 -0.47 1.57
CA PHE A 84 2.43 0.13 2.43
C PHE A 84 3.85 -0.22 1.98
N GLN A 85 4.02 -1.38 1.36
CA GLN A 85 5.30 -1.77 0.76
C GLN A 85 5.71 -0.81 -0.35
N ASN A 86 4.78 -0.46 -1.25
CA ASN A 86 5.06 0.48 -2.33
C ASN A 86 5.28 1.91 -1.80
N TYR A 87 4.54 2.31 -0.77
CA TYR A 87 4.76 3.59 -0.07
C TYR A 87 6.16 3.67 0.53
N ALA A 88 6.62 2.63 1.21
CA ALA A 88 7.96 2.56 1.78
C ALA A 88 9.05 2.66 0.69
N SER A 89 8.86 1.98 -0.45
CA SER A 89 9.76 2.10 -1.61
C SER A 89 9.86 3.53 -2.14
N VAL A 90 8.73 4.26 -2.20
CA VAL A 90 8.72 5.69 -2.58
C VAL A 90 9.46 6.56 -1.57
N MET A 91 9.28 6.33 -0.26
CA MET A 91 10.03 7.04 0.78
C MET A 91 11.53 6.80 0.62
N GLN A 92 11.93 5.53 0.49
CA GLN A 92 13.33 5.13 0.35
C GLN A 92 13.97 5.75 -0.90
N GLY A 93 13.27 5.73 -2.03
CA GLY A 93 13.71 6.38 -3.26
C GLY A 93 13.93 7.88 -3.06
N THR A 94 12.98 8.56 -2.41
CA THR A 94 13.10 10.00 -2.11
C THR A 94 14.32 10.31 -1.26
N PHE A 95 14.52 9.61 -0.14
CA PHE A 95 15.69 9.84 0.73
C PHE A 95 17.01 9.50 0.04
N SER A 96 17.02 8.48 -0.82
CA SER A 96 18.19 8.11 -1.61
C SER A 96 18.56 9.22 -2.59
N TYR A 97 17.59 9.75 -3.34
CA TYR A 97 17.81 10.89 -4.23
C TYR A 97 18.26 12.14 -3.47
N PHE A 98 17.63 12.43 -2.32
CA PHE A 98 18.03 13.55 -1.48
C PHE A 98 19.49 13.43 -1.02
N THR A 99 19.87 12.23 -0.55
CA THR A 99 21.24 11.93 -0.12
C THR A 99 22.24 12.06 -1.27
N ALA A 100 21.93 11.47 -2.43
CA ALA A 100 22.77 11.57 -3.62
C ALA A 100 22.97 13.03 -4.05
N LEU A 101 21.90 13.81 -4.13
CA LEU A 101 21.98 15.25 -4.45
C LEU A 101 22.78 16.04 -3.41
N SER A 102 22.67 15.69 -2.13
CA SER A 102 23.47 16.31 -1.08
C SER A 102 24.96 15.97 -1.17
N SER A 103 25.30 14.80 -1.73
CA SER A 103 26.68 14.33 -1.92
C SER A 103 27.36 14.95 -3.13
N PHE A 104 26.63 15.52 -4.09
CA PHE A 104 27.19 16.26 -5.22
C PHE A 104 27.58 17.71 -4.86
N LYS A 105 27.47 18.07 -3.58
CA LYS A 105 27.73 19.41 -3.06
C LYS A 105 29.03 19.48 -2.28
#